data_AF-A0A8B9H350-F1
#
_entry.id   AF-A0A8B9H350-F1
#
_cell.length_a   1.000
_cell.length_b   1.000
_cell.length_c   1.000
_cell.angle_alpha   90.00
_cell.angle_beta   90.00
_cell.angle_gamma   90.00
#
_symmetry.space_group_name_H-M   'P 1'
#
loop_
_entity.id
_entity.type
_entity.pdbx_description
1 polymer ?
#
loop_
_entity_poly.entity_id
_entity_poly.type
_entity_poly.pdbx_seq_one_letter_code
_entity_poly.pdbx_strand_id
1 'polypeptide(L)' 'MAAPGGTLNCEDFSMFQLKLMSSELNVEEVVKDRTLKVFVERCRIHFTPPKNK' A
#
# COMPACT_ATOMS: atom_id res chain seq x y z
N MET A 1 -14.90 -30.62 7.34
CA MET A 1 -14.29 -29.42 6.72
C MET A 1 -14.17 -29.69 5.23
N ALA A 2 -14.45 -28.66 4.42
CA ALA A 2 -14.52 -28.65 2.94
C ALA A 2 -15.58 -29.55 2.29
N ALA A 3 -16.47 -28.94 1.51
CA ALA A 3 -17.34 -29.62 0.56
C ALA A 3 -16.68 -29.60 -0.83
N PRO A 4 -16.51 -30.75 -1.51
CA PRO A 4 -15.96 -30.81 -2.86
C PRO A 4 -17.10 -30.60 -3.86
N GLY A 5 -17.12 -29.49 -4.59
CA GLY A 5 -18.13 -29.31 -5.65
C GLY A 5 -18.41 -27.88 -6.11
N GLY A 6 -17.81 -26.85 -5.51
CA GLY A 6 -17.91 -25.49 -6.05
C GLY A 6 -16.94 -25.30 -7.21
N THR A 7 -17.44 -25.16 -8.42
CA THR A 7 -16.64 -24.64 -9.53
C THR A 7 -16.22 -23.21 -9.17
N LEU A 8 -14.95 -23.01 -8.81
CA LEU A 8 -14.38 -21.67 -8.71
C LEU A 8 -14.39 -21.09 -10.13
N ASN A 9 -15.35 -20.22 -10.43
CA ASN A 9 -15.49 -19.61 -11.75
C ASN A 9 -14.34 -18.61 -11.95
N CYS A 10 -13.92 -18.37 -13.20
CA CYS A 10 -12.85 -17.40 -13.51
C CYS A 10 -13.14 -15.99 -12.95
N GLU A 11 -14.42 -15.66 -12.75
CA GLU A 11 -14.89 -14.41 -12.15
C GLU A 11 -14.53 -14.29 -10.66
N ASP A 12 -14.55 -15.40 -9.91
CA ASP A 12 -14.16 -15.45 -8.50
C ASP A 12 -12.64 -15.27 -8.33
N PHE A 13 -11.84 -15.84 -9.23
CA PHE A 13 -10.39 -15.63 -9.23
C PHE A 13 -10.04 -14.17 -9.54
N SER A 14 -10.68 -13.57 -10.54
CA SER A 14 -10.56 -12.14 -10.87
C SER A 14 -10.89 -11.25 -9.66
N MET A 15 -12.03 -11.49 -9.01
CA MET A 15 -12.48 -10.71 -7.86
C MET A 15 -11.56 -10.89 -6.65
N PHE A 16 -11.03 -12.10 -6.42
CA PHE A 16 -10.05 -12.36 -5.35
C PHE A 16 -8.71 -11.68 -5.63
N GLN A 17 -8.22 -11.73 -6.87
CA GLN A 17 -7.01 -11.02 -7.31
C GLN A 17 -7.15 -9.50 -7.19
N LEU A 18 -8.28 -8.93 -7.63
CA LEU A 18 -8.56 -7.50 -7.47
C LEU A 18 -8.63 -7.11 -5.99
N LYS A 19 -9.20 -7.97 -5.15
CA LYS A 19 -9.28 -7.74 -3.71
C LYS A 19 -7.90 -7.86 -3.03
N LEU A 20 -7.04 -8.77 -3.48
CA LEU A 20 -5.64 -8.86 -3.04
C LEU A 20 -4.84 -7.62 -3.48
N MET A 21 -4.97 -7.20 -4.74
CA MET A 21 -4.36 -5.95 -5.24
C MET A 21 -4.86 -4.71 -4.48
N SER A 22 -6.12 -4.72 -4.03
CA SER A 22 -6.69 -3.66 -3.20
C SER A 22 -6.28 -3.74 -1.72
N SER A 23 -5.78 -4.90 -1.29
CA SER A 23 -5.29 -5.17 0.08
C SER A 23 -3.78 -4.95 0.21
N GLU A 24 -3.06 -5.01 -0.91
CA GLU A 24 -1.64 -4.64 -0.98
C GLU A 24 -1.53 -3.11 -0.88
N LEU A 25 -0.90 -2.63 0.20
CA LEU A 25 -0.59 -1.20 0.35
C LEU A 25 0.26 -0.77 -0.85
N ASN A 26 -0.17 0.28 -1.57
CA ASN A 26 0.52 0.73 -2.78
C ASN A 26 1.98 1.08 -2.44
N VAL A 27 2.93 0.70 -3.31
CA VAL A 27 4.37 0.94 -3.06
C VAL A 27 4.65 2.41 -2.78
N GLU A 28 3.97 3.32 -3.48
CA GLU A 28 4.08 4.76 -3.23
C GLU A 28 3.64 5.17 -1.82
N GLU A 29 2.59 4.54 -1.29
CA GLU A 29 2.08 4.83 0.06
C GLU A 29 3.05 4.31 1.13
N VAL A 30 3.57 3.09 0.95
CA VAL A 30 4.60 2.50 1.83
C VAL A 30 5.87 3.37 1.84
N VAL A 31 6.31 3.80 0.67
CA VAL A 31 7.49 4.66 0.52
C VAL A 31 7.23 6.01 1.18
N LYS A 32 6.05 6.60 0.98
CA LYS A 32 5.67 7.88 1.59
C LYS A 32 5.63 7.81 3.11
N ASP A 33 5.01 6.78 3.69
CA ASP A 33 4.92 6.59 5.14
C ASP A 33 6.31 6.43 5.77
N ARG A 34 7.12 5.49 5.25
CA ARG A 34 8.47 5.24 5.75
C ARG A 34 9.39 6.45 5.59
N THR A 35 9.32 7.12 4.44
CA THR A 35 10.15 8.30 4.16
C THR A 35 9.75 9.47 5.05
N LEU A 36 8.46 9.71 5.25
CA LEU A 36 7.98 10.77 6.12
C LEU A 36 8.40 10.55 7.57
N LYS A 37 8.30 9.31 8.07
CA LYS A 37 8.77 8.96 9.41
C LYS A 37 10.26 9.25 9.58
N VAL A 38 11.10 8.80 8.65
CA VAL A 38 12.55 9.07 8.70
C VAL A 38 12.84 10.57 8.61
N PHE A 39 12.11 11.30 7.75
CA PHE A 39 12.26 12.75 7.62
C PHE A 39 11.94 13.48 8.94
N VAL A 40 10.84 13.12 9.61
CA VAL A 40 10.44 13.74 10.88
C VAL A 40 11.46 13.45 11.97
N GLU A 41 11.86 12.18 12.11
CA GLU A 41 12.76 11.73 13.18
C GLU A 41 14.20 12.23 13.02
N ARG A 42 14.70 12.29 11.77
CA ARG A 42 16.13 12.54 11.52
C ARG A 42 16.45 13.86 10.82
N CYS A 43 15.54 14.40 10.02
CA CYS A 43 15.86 15.50 9.10
C CYS A 43 15.14 16.81 9.43
N ARG A 44 14.01 16.76 10.15
CA ARG A 44 13.14 17.91 10.38
C ARG A 44 13.85 19.10 11.03
N ILE A 45 14.74 18.85 11.99
CA ILE A 45 15.47 19.89 12.73
C ILE A 45 16.49 20.65 11.86
N HIS A 46 16.95 20.05 10.77
CA HIS A 46 17.93 20.64 9.84
C HIS A 46 17.26 21.23 8.60
N PHE A 47 15.99 20.92 8.38
CA PHE A 47 15.25 21.37 7.21
C PHE A 47 14.80 22.82 7.38
N THR A 48 15.42 23.73 6.62
CA THR A 48 14.91 25.09 6.44
C THR A 48 14.09 25.13 5.14
N PRO A 49 12.76 25.30 5.21
CA PRO A 49 11.95 25.35 4.01
C PRO A 49 12.39 26.52 3.12
N PRO A 50 12.50 26.31 1.79
CA PRO A 50 12.73 27.42 0.89
C PRO A 50 11.56 28.39 1.01
N LYS A 51 11.87 29.68 1.16
CA LYS A 51 10.86 30.73 0.98
C LYS A 51 10.45 30.67 -0.49
N ASN A 52 9.24 30.19 -0.71
CA ASN A 52 8.48 30.30 -1.95
C ASN A 52 8.76 31.66 -2.62
N LYS A 53 9.16 31.63 -3.90
CA LYS A 53 9.26 32.84 -4.74
C LYS A 53 7.87 33.37 -5.07
#